data_AF-A0A927GNW5-F1
#
_entry.id   AF-A0A927GNW5-F1
#
_cell.length_a   1.000
_cell.length_b   1.000
_cell.length_c   1.000
_cell.angle_alpha   90.00
_cell.angle_beta   90.00
_cell.angle_gamma   90.00
#
_symmetry.space_group_name_H-M   'P 1'
#
loop_
_entity.id
_entity.type
_entity.pdbx_description
1 polymer ?
#
loop_
_entity_poly.entity_id
_entity_poly.type
_entity_poly.pdbx_seq_one_letter_code
_entity_poly.pdbx_strand_id
1 'polypeptide(L)'
;MGTGFPGSALGATSAAVTYWEDLDLLDDAIAQKQWTAIAAKDSPGTVDQGVSEVRKVREGVGLPPSGGTPDGITFSTNVKAALARSLDKSGEVIDVWLVFDRYATIRDKGADDNPLKDEVTNLILKWDGTDWKVTTEHRYTSKVKYPRTYDPDSKYAWAEGWRAVGNG
;
A
#
# COMPACT_ATOMS: atom_id res chain seq x y z
N MET A 1 -9.19 -13.44 2.22
CA MET A 1 -9.25 -13.81 0.79
C MET A 1 -7.82 -13.87 0.30
N GLY A 2 -7.40 -14.96 -0.35
CA GLY A 2 -6.12 -14.97 -1.04
C GLY A 2 -6.32 -14.32 -2.39
N THR A 3 -5.52 -13.33 -2.73
CA THR A 3 -5.69 -12.59 -3.99
C THR A 3 -5.36 -13.41 -5.24
N GLY A 4 -4.76 -14.59 -5.07
CA GLY A 4 -4.50 -15.53 -6.16
C GLY A 4 -3.36 -15.09 -7.09
N PHE A 5 -2.57 -14.11 -6.67
CA PHE A 5 -1.43 -13.64 -7.46
C PHE A 5 -0.31 -14.68 -7.46
N PRO A 6 0.39 -14.87 -8.59
CA PRO A 6 1.45 -15.88 -8.69
C PRO A 6 2.63 -15.53 -7.79
N GLY A 7 3.35 -16.56 -7.30
CA GLY A 7 4.61 -16.43 -6.55
C GLY A 7 5.77 -15.94 -7.43
N SER A 8 5.68 -14.70 -7.92
CA SER A 8 6.67 -14.02 -8.75
C SER A 8 6.71 -12.53 -8.40
N ALA A 9 7.76 -11.83 -8.83
CA ALA A 9 7.86 -10.38 -8.63
C ALA A 9 6.70 -9.58 -9.23
N LEU A 10 6.18 -10.03 -10.38
CA LEU A 10 4.98 -9.44 -10.98
C LEU A 10 3.75 -9.66 -10.09
N GLY A 11 3.58 -10.87 -9.54
CA GLY A 11 2.48 -11.17 -8.63
C GLY A 11 2.57 -10.40 -7.31
N ALA A 12 3.78 -10.22 -6.76
CA ALA A 12 3.97 -9.34 -5.61
C ALA A 12 3.61 -7.89 -5.94
N THR A 13 3.98 -7.40 -7.12
CA THR A 13 3.64 -6.05 -7.56
C THR A 13 2.11 -5.88 -7.64
N SER A 14 1.41 -6.81 -8.29
CA SER A 14 -0.05 -6.81 -8.37
C SER A 14 -0.71 -6.88 -6.99
N ALA A 15 -0.18 -7.72 -6.08
CA ALA A 15 -0.65 -7.79 -4.70
C ALA A 15 -0.51 -6.45 -3.97
N ALA A 16 0.67 -5.83 -4.05
CA ALA A 16 0.92 -4.55 -3.39
C ALA A 16 0.01 -3.43 -3.91
N VAL A 17 -0.19 -3.35 -5.23
CA VAL A 17 -1.10 -2.40 -5.86
C VAL A 17 -2.52 -2.61 -5.34
N THR A 18 -3.07 -3.82 -5.48
CA THR A 18 -4.44 -4.13 -5.05
C THR A 18 -4.63 -3.88 -3.56
N TYR A 19 -3.69 -4.32 -2.70
CA TYR A 19 -3.79 -4.07 -1.27
C TYR A 19 -3.82 -2.58 -0.95
N TRP A 20 -2.95 -1.79 -1.58
CA TRP A 20 -2.86 -0.37 -1.30
C TRP A 20 -4.07 0.43 -1.81
N GLU A 21 -4.64 0.02 -2.94
CA GLU A 21 -5.84 0.63 -3.52
C GLU A 21 -7.11 0.29 -2.72
N ASP A 22 -7.22 -0.94 -2.22
CA ASP A 22 -8.43 -1.44 -1.56
C ASP A 22 -8.49 -1.17 -0.05
N LEU A 23 -7.37 -0.81 0.59
CA LEU A 23 -7.32 -0.57 2.04
C LEU A 23 -8.23 0.59 2.45
N ASP A 24 -9.09 0.33 3.44
CA ASP A 24 -9.92 1.35 4.04
C ASP A 24 -9.05 2.29 4.89
N LEU A 25 -9.30 3.58 4.71
CA LEU A 25 -8.50 4.66 5.27
C LEU A 25 -9.15 5.34 6.46
N LEU A 26 -10.42 5.04 6.75
CA LEU A 26 -11.16 5.67 7.83
C LEU A 26 -11.87 4.67 8.72
N ASP A 27 -12.42 3.57 8.24
CA ASP A 27 -13.06 2.58 9.10
C ASP A 27 -12.01 1.64 9.72
N ASP A 28 -11.68 1.87 10.98
CA ASP A 28 -10.60 1.10 11.64
C ASP A 28 -10.97 -0.37 11.86
N ALA A 29 -12.26 -0.71 11.94
CA ALA A 29 -12.72 -2.09 12.06
C ALA A 29 -12.64 -2.84 10.72
N ILE A 30 -12.94 -2.17 9.60
CA ILE A 30 -12.72 -2.71 8.25
C ILE A 30 -11.22 -2.83 7.98
N ALA A 31 -10.45 -1.78 8.27
CA ALA A 31 -9.00 -1.80 8.11
C ALA A 31 -8.36 -2.94 8.90
N GLN A 32 -8.80 -3.18 10.16
CA GLN A 32 -8.31 -4.32 10.94
C GLN A 32 -8.57 -5.65 10.25
N LYS A 33 -9.75 -5.86 9.65
CA LYS A 33 -10.06 -7.09 8.91
C LYS A 33 -9.20 -7.23 7.66
N GLN A 34 -9.02 -6.14 6.90
CA GLN A 34 -8.20 -6.14 5.69
C GLN A 34 -6.72 -6.40 6.02
N TRP A 35 -6.15 -5.68 6.98
CA TRP A 35 -4.79 -5.88 7.46
C TRP A 35 -4.57 -7.31 7.97
N THR A 36 -5.52 -7.86 8.73
CA THR A 36 -5.45 -9.26 9.18
C THR A 36 -5.44 -10.25 8.01
N ALA A 37 -6.16 -9.95 6.93
CA ALA A 37 -6.23 -10.84 5.76
C ALA A 37 -4.96 -10.83 4.91
N ILE A 38 -4.26 -9.69 4.87
CA ILE A 38 -3.06 -9.50 4.04
C ILE A 38 -1.76 -9.63 4.84
N ALA A 39 -1.76 -9.57 6.17
CA ALA A 39 -0.55 -9.68 6.97
C ALA A 39 0.00 -11.11 7.02
N ALA A 40 1.32 -11.22 7.07
CA ALA A 40 2.03 -12.47 7.27
C ALA A 40 1.80 -12.96 8.70
N LYS A 41 1.50 -14.26 8.86
CA LYS A 41 1.19 -14.86 10.17
C LYS A 41 2.33 -14.72 11.19
N ASP A 42 3.56 -14.68 10.71
CA ASP A 42 4.76 -14.50 11.55
C ASP A 42 5.18 -13.03 11.72
N SER A 43 4.31 -12.09 11.35
CA SER A 43 4.52 -10.65 11.51
C SER A 43 3.35 -9.99 12.24
N PRO A 44 3.09 -10.34 13.52
CA PRO A 44 1.90 -9.89 14.25
C PRO A 44 1.80 -8.36 14.37
N GLY A 45 2.93 -7.65 14.44
CA GLY A 45 2.95 -6.18 14.51
C GLY A 45 2.47 -5.48 13.23
N THR A 46 2.36 -6.19 12.10
CA THR A 46 1.90 -5.61 10.83
C THR A 46 0.46 -5.12 10.90
N VAL A 47 -0.42 -5.89 11.57
CA VAL A 47 -1.82 -5.50 11.72
C VAL A 47 -1.94 -4.27 12.61
N ASP A 48 -1.25 -4.26 13.74
CA ASP A 48 -1.28 -3.13 14.68
C ASP A 48 -0.74 -1.85 14.05
N GLN A 49 0.36 -1.94 13.29
CA GLN A 49 0.91 -0.81 12.57
C GLN A 49 -0.06 -0.29 11.52
N GLY A 50 -0.63 -1.18 10.69
CA GLY A 50 -1.58 -0.82 9.66
C GLY A 50 -2.84 -0.12 10.19
N VAL A 51 -3.42 -0.65 11.27
CA VAL A 51 -4.56 -0.03 11.95
C VAL A 51 -4.17 1.31 12.57
N SER A 52 -2.98 1.41 13.19
CA SER A 52 -2.49 2.66 13.77
C SER A 52 -2.38 3.80 12.75
N GLU A 53 -1.91 3.51 11.53
CA GLU A 53 -1.88 4.52 10.46
C GLU A 53 -3.28 5.01 10.08
N VAL A 54 -4.28 4.12 10.03
CA VAL A 54 -5.69 4.53 9.80
C VAL A 54 -6.18 5.44 10.92
N ARG A 55 -5.86 5.13 12.18
CA ARG A 55 -6.24 5.99 13.31
C ARG A 55 -5.59 7.37 13.24
N LYS A 56 -4.32 7.46 12.84
CA LYS A 56 -3.63 8.74 12.62
C LYS A 56 -4.29 9.55 11.52
N VAL A 57 -4.72 8.91 10.42
CA VAL A 57 -5.46 9.59 9.35
C VAL A 57 -6.76 10.16 9.89
N ARG A 58 -7.53 9.37 10.66
CA ARG A 58 -8.77 9.84 11.32
C ARG A 58 -8.53 11.04 12.21
N GLU A 59 -7.53 10.97 13.09
CA GLU A 59 -7.16 12.07 13.99
C GLU A 59 -6.74 13.33 13.20
N GLY A 60 -5.97 13.15 12.13
CA GLY A 60 -5.50 14.24 11.26
C GLY A 60 -6.62 15.00 10.56
N VAL A 61 -7.78 14.35 10.32
CA VAL A 61 -8.98 14.98 9.77
C VAL A 61 -10.02 15.36 10.83
N GLY A 62 -9.64 15.32 12.12
CA GLY A 62 -10.50 15.74 13.23
C GLY A 62 -11.58 14.72 13.63
N LEU A 63 -11.44 13.47 13.22
CA LEU A 63 -12.34 12.38 13.62
C LEU A 63 -11.81 11.67 14.89
N PRO A 64 -12.69 11.02 15.66
CA PRO A 64 -12.26 10.14 16.75
C PRO A 64 -11.33 9.03 16.22
N PRO A 65 -10.35 8.55 17.01
CA PRO A 65 -9.35 7.58 16.53
C PRO A 65 -9.92 6.23 16.08
N SER A 66 -11.15 5.91 16.45
CA SER A 66 -11.86 4.67 16.09
C SER A 66 -13.30 4.96 15.69
N GLY A 67 -13.89 4.08 14.89
CA GLY A 67 -15.26 4.18 14.38
C GLY A 67 -15.33 4.01 12.86
N GLY A 68 -16.56 3.92 12.36
CA GLY A 68 -16.81 3.82 10.92
C GLY A 68 -16.42 5.08 10.15
N THR A 69 -16.36 4.96 8.83
CA THR A 69 -16.26 6.10 7.92
C THR A 69 -17.50 6.98 8.06
N PRO A 70 -17.36 8.29 8.34
CA PRO A 70 -18.49 9.20 8.41
C PRO A 70 -19.29 9.22 7.12
N ASP A 71 -20.61 9.35 7.23
CA ASP A 71 -21.49 9.43 6.08
C ASP A 71 -21.10 10.59 5.15
N GLY A 72 -21.01 10.27 3.86
CA GLY A 72 -20.72 11.26 2.83
C GLY A 72 -19.25 11.58 2.64
N ILE A 73 -18.32 10.81 3.22
CA ILE A 73 -16.89 10.89 2.87
C ILE A 73 -16.46 9.57 2.23
N THR A 74 -15.82 9.64 1.07
CA THR A 74 -15.19 8.49 0.42
C THR A 74 -13.76 8.83 0.03
N PHE A 75 -12.89 7.84 0.08
CA PHE A 75 -11.53 7.97 -0.43
C PHE A 75 -11.31 7.02 -1.61
N SER A 76 -10.54 7.46 -2.58
CA SER A 76 -9.97 6.60 -3.62
C SER A 76 -8.46 6.74 -3.62
N THR A 77 -7.77 5.61 -3.71
CA THR A 77 -6.33 5.55 -3.94
C THR A 77 -6.12 5.01 -5.34
N ASN A 78 -5.26 5.66 -6.13
CA ASN A 78 -4.85 5.21 -7.46
C ASN A 78 -3.33 5.05 -7.49
N VAL A 79 -2.83 3.83 -7.65
CA VAL A 79 -1.40 3.60 -7.80
C VAL A 79 -1.02 3.81 -9.27
N LYS A 80 -0.09 4.73 -9.51
CA LYS A 80 0.35 5.13 -10.86
C LYS A 80 1.56 4.35 -11.33
N ALA A 81 2.46 4.02 -10.41
CA ALA A 81 3.68 3.29 -10.73
C ALA A 81 4.13 2.41 -9.57
N ALA A 82 4.83 1.33 -9.90
CA ALA A 82 5.42 0.43 -8.92
C ALA A 82 6.85 0.03 -9.28
N LEU A 83 7.66 -0.24 -8.26
CA LEU A 83 9.01 -0.76 -8.37
C LEU A 83 9.22 -1.90 -7.37
N ALA A 84 9.41 -3.11 -7.89
CA ALA A 84 9.64 -4.30 -7.08
C ALA A 84 11.13 -4.65 -6.97
N ARG A 85 11.60 -4.93 -5.76
CA ARG A 85 12.98 -5.35 -5.46
C ARG A 85 12.95 -6.53 -4.49
N SER A 86 13.58 -7.63 -4.87
CA SER A 86 13.74 -8.74 -3.91
C SER A 86 14.71 -8.35 -2.78
N LEU A 87 14.34 -8.70 -1.55
CA LEU A 87 15.13 -8.50 -0.33
C LEU A 87 15.94 -9.74 0.09
N ASP A 88 15.82 -10.83 -0.68
CA ASP A 88 16.54 -12.07 -0.49
C ASP A 88 16.94 -12.70 -1.83
N LYS A 89 17.48 -13.93 -1.78
CA LYS A 89 17.92 -14.66 -2.97
C LYS A 89 16.84 -15.60 -3.52
N SER A 90 15.81 -15.93 -2.74
CA SER A 90 14.74 -16.83 -3.18
C SER A 90 13.71 -16.09 -4.04
N GLY A 91 13.62 -14.76 -3.91
CA GLY A 91 12.56 -13.99 -4.56
C GLY A 91 11.23 -14.08 -3.80
N GLU A 92 11.21 -14.67 -2.61
CA GLU A 92 10.01 -14.87 -1.80
C GLU A 92 9.76 -13.71 -0.84
N VAL A 93 10.70 -12.77 -0.72
CA VAL A 93 10.49 -11.51 -0.02
C VAL A 93 10.83 -10.35 -0.96
N ILE A 94 9.84 -9.49 -1.19
CA ILE A 94 9.90 -8.42 -2.17
C ILE A 94 9.42 -7.12 -1.53
N ASP A 95 10.26 -6.10 -1.63
CA ASP A 95 9.91 -4.71 -1.37
C ASP A 95 9.26 -4.12 -2.63
N VAL A 96 8.03 -3.64 -2.52
CA VAL A 96 7.32 -2.98 -3.61
C VAL A 96 7.08 -1.53 -3.24
N TRP A 97 7.79 -0.64 -3.92
CA TRP A 97 7.56 0.80 -3.88
C TRP A 97 6.38 1.16 -4.78
N LEU A 98 5.55 2.08 -4.32
CA LEU A 98 4.34 2.53 -4.99
C LEU A 98 4.35 4.06 -5.05
N VAL A 99 4.07 4.60 -6.24
CA VAL A 99 3.68 6.00 -6.42
C VAL A 99 2.17 6.05 -6.54
N PHE A 100 1.50 6.83 -5.72
CA PHE A 100 0.04 6.88 -5.72
C PHE A 100 -0.51 8.30 -5.60
N ASP A 101 -1.72 8.46 -6.10
CA ASP A 101 -2.58 9.60 -5.80
C ASP A 101 -3.70 9.14 -4.86
N ARG A 102 -4.17 10.05 -4.02
CA ARG A 102 -5.32 9.79 -3.16
C ARG A 102 -6.23 11.01 -3.12
N TYR A 103 -7.51 10.74 -3.31
CA TYR A 103 -8.56 11.75 -3.39
C TYR A 103 -9.57 11.48 -2.30
N ALA A 104 -9.96 12.54 -1.59
CA ALA A 104 -11.19 12.53 -0.81
C ALA A 104 -12.34 13.08 -1.67
N THR A 105 -13.54 12.52 -1.50
CA THR A 105 -14.78 13.08 -2.03
C THR A 105 -15.74 13.25 -0.89
N ILE A 106 -16.29 14.46 -0.76
CA ILE A 106 -17.27 14.80 0.27
C ILE A 106 -18.62 15.05 -0.43
N ARG A 107 -19.66 14.35 0.02
CA ARG A 107 -21.04 14.53 -0.43
C ARG A 107 -21.40 16.03 -0.35
N ASP A 108 -22.00 16.54 -1.41
CA ASP A 108 -22.40 17.94 -1.58
C ASP A 108 -21.26 18.96 -1.71
N LYS A 109 -19.98 18.57 -1.56
CA LYS A 109 -18.82 19.45 -1.79
C LYS A 109 -17.96 19.06 -3.00
N GLY A 110 -18.06 17.81 -3.46
CA GLY A 110 -17.27 17.30 -4.60
C GLY A 110 -15.93 16.69 -4.17
N ALA A 111 -15.02 16.56 -5.13
CA ALA A 111 -13.65 16.11 -4.88
C ALA A 111 -12.90 17.14 -4.02
N ASP A 112 -11.88 16.71 -3.28
CA ASP A 112 -11.02 17.62 -2.54
C ASP A 112 -10.27 18.60 -3.47
N ASP A 113 -10.06 19.81 -2.97
CA ASP A 113 -9.33 20.85 -3.71
C ASP A 113 -7.80 20.61 -3.68
N ASN A 114 -7.34 19.69 -2.83
CA ASN A 114 -5.92 19.41 -2.61
C ASN A 114 -5.69 17.92 -2.33
N PRO A 115 -5.84 17.05 -3.36
CA PRO A 115 -5.58 15.62 -3.21
C PRO A 115 -4.10 15.37 -2.90
N LEU A 116 -3.82 14.24 -2.27
CA LEU A 116 -2.45 13.75 -2.17
C LEU A 116 -2.00 13.25 -3.54
N LYS A 117 -0.89 13.79 -4.04
CA LYS A 117 -0.41 13.56 -5.41
C LYS A 117 1.05 13.15 -5.39
N ASP A 118 1.38 12.15 -6.21
CA ASP A 118 2.75 11.66 -6.35
C ASP A 118 3.38 11.18 -5.04
N GLU A 119 2.55 10.69 -4.12
CA GLU A 119 3.01 10.16 -2.83
C GLU A 119 3.75 8.84 -3.02
N VAL A 120 4.78 8.62 -2.21
CA VAL A 120 5.63 7.43 -2.30
C VAL A 120 5.56 6.63 -1.00
N THR A 121 5.23 5.36 -1.13
CA THR A 121 5.20 4.39 -0.03
C THR A 121 5.78 3.06 -0.47
N ASN A 122 5.94 2.12 0.47
CA ASN A 122 6.30 0.76 0.14
C ASN A 122 5.54 -0.28 0.98
N LEU A 123 5.36 -1.47 0.40
CA LEU A 123 4.93 -2.68 1.10
C LEU A 123 6.00 -3.75 0.94
N ILE A 124 6.41 -4.38 2.05
CA ILE A 124 7.24 -5.58 1.98
C ILE A 124 6.30 -6.78 1.99
N LEU A 125 6.35 -7.53 0.89
CA LEU A 125 5.55 -8.73 0.70
C LEU A 125 6.41 -9.98 0.84
N LYS A 126 5.83 -10.99 1.47
CA LYS A 126 6.40 -12.30 1.69
C LYS A 126 5.47 -13.37 1.14
N TRP A 127 6.02 -14.28 0.33
CA TRP A 127 5.29 -15.42 -0.19
C TRP A 127 5.12 -16.47 0.92
N ASP A 128 3.89 -16.92 1.16
CA ASP A 128 3.60 -17.95 2.17
C ASP A 128 3.45 -19.37 1.59
N GLY A 129 3.71 -19.53 0.30
CA GLY A 129 3.44 -20.76 -0.45
C GLY A 129 2.15 -20.71 -1.27
N THR A 130 1.26 -19.77 -0.95
CA THR A 130 -0.09 -19.67 -1.55
C THR A 130 -0.46 -18.25 -1.98
N ASP A 131 -0.06 -17.24 -1.21
CA ASP A 131 -0.38 -15.84 -1.47
C ASP A 131 0.74 -14.92 -0.99
N TRP A 132 0.73 -13.68 -1.47
CA TRP A 132 1.62 -12.65 -0.97
C TRP A 132 1.05 -12.05 0.31
N LYS A 133 1.91 -11.86 1.32
CA LYS A 133 1.52 -11.32 2.62
C LYS A 133 2.41 -10.17 3.05
N VAL A 134 1.83 -9.09 3.56
CA VAL A 134 2.57 -7.94 4.08
C VAL A 134 3.31 -8.34 5.36
N THR A 135 4.57 -7.95 5.47
CA THR A 135 5.39 -8.15 6.67
C THR A 135 6.10 -6.86 7.05
N THR A 136 6.22 -6.62 8.34
CA THR A 136 7.00 -5.52 8.93
C THR A 136 8.20 -6.04 9.73
N GLU A 137 8.55 -7.32 9.57
CA GLU A 137 9.66 -7.94 10.30
C GLU A 137 10.98 -7.19 10.08
N HIS A 138 11.67 -6.89 11.19
CA HIS A 138 12.88 -6.04 11.19
C HIS A 138 13.99 -6.54 10.25
N ARG A 139 14.14 -7.87 10.11
CA ARG A 139 15.13 -8.49 9.21
C ARG A 139 14.94 -8.16 7.72
N TYR A 140 13.75 -7.71 7.34
CA TYR A 140 13.44 -7.29 5.97
C TYR A 140 13.38 -5.77 5.87
N THR A 141 12.72 -5.09 6.83
CA THR A 141 12.64 -3.62 6.81
C THR A 141 14.01 -2.96 6.90
N SER A 142 14.97 -3.55 7.62
CA SER A 142 16.37 -3.08 7.67
C SER A 142 17.13 -3.19 6.34
N LYS A 143 16.61 -3.91 5.35
CA LYS A 143 17.21 -4.07 4.01
C LYS A 143 16.60 -3.15 2.95
N VAL A 144 15.50 -2.47 3.28
CA VAL A 144 14.80 -1.58 2.37
C VAL A 144 15.75 -0.47 1.90
N LYS A 145 15.76 -0.21 0.60
CA LYS A 145 16.54 0.86 -0.01
C LYS A 145 15.60 1.78 -0.76
N TYR A 146 15.50 3.01 -0.28
CA TYR A 146 14.69 4.05 -0.90
C TYR A 146 15.03 4.16 -2.41
N PRO A 147 14.03 4.29 -3.29
CA PRO A 147 14.26 4.52 -4.71
C PRO A 147 14.94 5.86 -4.91
N ARG A 148 15.68 6.00 -6.02
CA ARG A 148 16.23 7.31 -6.35
C ARG A 148 15.12 8.22 -6.87
N THR A 149 15.22 9.50 -6.56
CA THR A 149 14.28 10.51 -7.06
C THR A 149 14.54 10.73 -8.55
N TYR A 150 13.59 10.32 -9.38
CA TYR A 150 13.57 10.56 -10.81
C TYR A 150 12.19 11.10 -11.18
N ASP A 151 12.11 11.87 -12.27
CA ASP A 151 10.83 12.09 -12.93
C ASP A 151 10.28 10.71 -13.36
N PRO A 152 9.03 10.34 -12.96
CA PRO A 152 8.45 9.02 -13.20
C PRO A 152 8.46 8.59 -14.67
N ASP A 153 8.36 9.56 -15.59
CA ASP A 153 8.31 9.31 -17.04
C ASP A 153 9.71 9.33 -17.68
N SER A 154 10.76 9.58 -16.89
CA SER A 154 12.13 9.62 -17.40
C SER A 154 12.67 8.22 -17.75
N LYS A 155 13.53 8.18 -18.77
CA LYS A 155 14.32 6.98 -19.11
C LYS A 155 15.12 6.41 -17.92
N TYR A 156 15.45 7.23 -16.93
CA TYR A 156 16.19 6.81 -15.74
C TYR A 156 15.30 6.06 -14.75
N ALA A 157 14.03 6.49 -14.58
CA ALA A 157 13.04 5.75 -13.80
C ALA A 157 12.78 4.35 -14.40
N TRP A 158 12.61 4.29 -15.73
CA TRP A 158 12.45 3.02 -16.45
C TRP A 158 13.67 2.09 -16.29
N ALA A 159 14.88 2.65 -16.34
CA ALA A 159 16.12 1.91 -16.14
C ALA A 159 16.30 1.41 -14.70
N GLU A 160 15.77 2.13 -13.70
CA GLU A 160 15.75 1.67 -12.31
C GLU A 160 14.71 0.57 -12.06
N GLY A 161 13.77 0.38 -13.00
CA GLY A 161 12.79 -0.69 -12.96
C GLY A 161 11.37 -0.24 -12.63
N TRP A 162 11.11 1.05 -12.54
CA TRP A 162 9.74 1.57 -12.38
C TRP A 162 8.88 1.15 -13.55
N ARG A 163 7.64 0.75 -13.27
CA ARG A 163 6.63 0.37 -14.25
C ARG A 163 5.33 1.09 -13.94
N ALA A 164 4.71 1.65 -14.96
CA ALA A 164 3.37 2.22 -14.86
C ALA A 164 2.35 1.11 -14.55
N VAL A 165 1.37 1.44 -13.72
CA VAL A 165 0.17 0.65 -13.48
C VAL A 165 -0.93 1.26 -14.36
N GLY A 166 -1.67 0.42 -15.10
CA GLY A 166 -2.52 0.87 -16.22
C GLY A 166 -3.53 1.97 -15.84
N ASN A 167 -3.55 3.04 -16.63
CA ASN A 167 -4.39 4.24 -16.57
C ASN A 167 -4.49 4.93 -15.19
N GLY A 168 -3.51 5.81 -14.93
CA GLY A 168 -3.78 7.05 -14.19
C GLY A 168 -4.84 7.91 -14.87
#